data_AF-A0A0Q9AJG3-F1
#
_entry.id   AF-A0A0Q9AJG3-F1
#
_cell.length_a   1.000
_cell.length_b   1.000
_cell.length_c   1.000
_cell.angle_alpha   90.00
_cell.angle_beta   90.00
_cell.angle_gamma   90.00
#
_symmetry.space_group_name_H-M   'P 1'
#
loop_
_entity.id
_entity.type
_entity.pdbx_description
1 polymer ?
#
loop_
_entity_poly.entity_id
_entity_poly.type
_entity_poly.pdbx_seq_one_letter_code
_entity_poly.pdbx_strand_id
1 'polypeptide(L)'
;MSDDLPPDHVMAAFGLAGLSPVPLGSSWEGGWRCGEVVLSMVADHARAAWSAKVRETLFADGIRLARPVRSTDGRYVVAGWRADTFVAGTPEPRHDEVVSAAVRLHEATAKLERPRFLTQPPVAPWSDVDVFIAADRAAWEDRPLHGLPQGARLAPGSADGQKSVELINQLAALRKPTRSPSQLVHGDLYGTVLFAGTAAPGITDITPYWRPASWAAGVVVVDALAWGEADDGLVERWNPLPEWSQMLLRALMFRLAVHALHPRSTASAFPGLARTAALVRLAL
;
A
#
# COMPACT_ATOMS: atom_id res chain seq x y z
N MET A 1 -14.28 5.42 5.92
CA MET A 1 -14.62 6.46 4.94
C MET A 1 -16.10 6.30 4.67
N SER A 2 -16.88 7.37 4.79
CA SER A 2 -18.30 7.31 4.44
C SER A 2 -18.42 7.09 2.94
N ASP A 3 -19.40 6.29 2.52
CA ASP A 3 -19.82 6.09 1.13
C ASP A 3 -20.55 7.34 0.60
N ASP A 4 -20.03 8.53 0.93
CA ASP A 4 -20.68 9.78 0.56
C ASP A 4 -20.43 10.03 -0.92
N LEU A 5 -21.52 10.24 -1.65
CA LEU A 5 -21.50 10.67 -3.04
C LEU A 5 -20.62 11.93 -3.19
N PRO A 6 -19.80 12.06 -4.26
CA PRO A 6 -19.01 13.25 -4.49
C PRO A 6 -19.91 14.49 -4.54
N PRO A 7 -19.65 15.53 -3.71
CA PRO A 7 -20.47 16.74 -3.72
C PRO A 7 -20.44 17.48 -5.06
N ASP A 8 -21.53 18.15 -5.42
CA ASP A 8 -21.63 18.90 -6.69
C ASP A 8 -20.51 19.93 -6.90
N HIS A 9 -20.06 20.60 -5.82
CA HIS A 9 -18.97 21.57 -5.90
C HIS A 9 -17.61 20.90 -6.20
N VAL A 10 -17.39 19.66 -5.76
CA VAL A 10 -16.21 18.85 -6.11
C VAL A 10 -16.30 18.42 -7.57
N MET A 11 -17.46 17.90 -7.99
CA MET A 11 -17.72 17.53 -9.38
C MET A 11 -17.45 18.72 -10.32
N ALA A 12 -17.98 19.90 -10.00
CA ALA A 12 -17.75 21.12 -10.77
C ALA A 12 -16.27 21.54 -10.79
N ALA A 13 -15.56 21.44 -9.66
CA ALA A 13 -14.14 21.79 -9.58
C ALA A 13 -13.26 20.94 -10.50
N PHE A 14 -13.63 19.69 -10.78
CA PHE A 14 -12.92 18.81 -11.72
C PHE A 14 -13.54 18.77 -13.13
N GLY A 15 -14.50 19.66 -13.44
CA GLY A 15 -15.13 19.72 -14.76
C GLY A 15 -16.08 18.57 -15.07
N LEU A 16 -16.62 17.92 -14.03
CA LEU A 16 -17.49 16.74 -14.12
C LEU A 16 -18.97 17.07 -13.87
N ALA A 17 -19.33 18.36 -13.82
CA ALA A 17 -20.69 18.80 -13.56
C ALA A 17 -21.69 18.16 -14.54
N GLY A 18 -22.79 17.63 -14.01
CA GLY A 18 -23.84 16.95 -14.78
C GLY A 18 -23.59 15.48 -15.10
N LEU A 19 -22.42 14.92 -14.77
CA LEU A 19 -22.19 13.48 -14.85
C LEU A 19 -22.78 12.75 -13.64
N SER A 20 -23.25 11.52 -13.84
CA SER A 20 -23.74 10.65 -12.77
C SER A 20 -22.62 9.76 -12.23
N PRO A 21 -22.24 9.89 -10.95
CA PRO A 21 -21.19 9.06 -10.34
C PRO A 21 -21.63 7.60 -10.18
N VAL A 22 -20.73 6.64 -10.48
CA VAL A 22 -20.94 5.19 -10.32
C VAL A 22 -19.88 4.63 -9.36
N PRO A 23 -20.26 3.90 -8.29
CA PRO A 23 -19.29 3.38 -7.33
C PRO A 23 -18.40 2.28 -7.93
N LEU A 24 -17.10 2.30 -7.66
CA LEU A 24 -16.10 1.36 -8.20
C LEU A 24 -15.58 0.31 -7.19
N GLY A 25 -16.07 0.32 -5.95
CA GLY A 25 -15.68 -0.63 -4.91
C GLY A 25 -14.25 -0.43 -4.39
N SER A 26 -13.70 -1.47 -3.74
CA SER A 26 -12.41 -1.41 -3.02
C SER A 26 -11.19 -1.16 -3.90
N SER A 27 -11.23 -1.61 -5.16
CA SER A 27 -10.16 -1.42 -6.16
C SER A 27 -9.80 0.03 -6.45
N TRP A 28 -10.72 0.95 -6.14
CA TRP A 28 -10.54 2.40 -6.25
C TRP A 28 -10.69 3.12 -4.91
N GLU A 29 -10.41 2.41 -3.81
CA GLU A 29 -10.52 2.92 -2.43
C GLU A 29 -11.93 3.44 -2.10
N GLY A 30 -12.98 2.87 -2.71
CA GLY A 30 -14.35 3.37 -2.59
C GLY A 30 -14.66 4.56 -3.51
N GLY A 31 -13.86 4.76 -4.56
CA GLY A 31 -14.01 5.85 -5.51
C GLY A 31 -15.25 5.76 -6.40
N TRP A 32 -15.57 6.88 -7.02
CA TRP A 32 -16.75 7.09 -7.86
C TRP A 32 -16.34 7.44 -9.30
N ARG A 33 -16.71 6.60 -10.26
CA ARG A 33 -16.50 6.84 -11.69
C ARG A 33 -17.49 7.86 -12.22
N CYS A 34 -16.96 8.90 -12.84
CA CYS A 34 -17.67 9.97 -13.52
C CYS A 34 -17.13 10.05 -14.96
N GLY A 35 -17.70 9.26 -15.87
CA GLY A 35 -17.14 9.10 -17.22
C GLY A 35 -15.77 8.42 -17.19
N GLU A 36 -14.74 9.11 -17.70
CA GLU A 36 -13.35 8.61 -17.73
C GLU A 36 -12.52 9.08 -16.53
N VAL A 37 -13.15 9.65 -15.50
CA VAL A 37 -12.50 10.14 -14.28
C VAL A 37 -13.04 9.39 -13.07
N VAL A 38 -12.20 9.13 -12.09
CA VAL A 38 -12.56 8.58 -10.79
C VAL A 38 -12.30 9.64 -9.73
N LEU A 39 -13.31 9.89 -8.89
CA LEU A 39 -13.19 10.71 -7.70
C LEU A 39 -13.02 9.83 -6.47
N SER A 40 -11.97 10.07 -5.70
CA SER A 40 -11.71 9.35 -4.45
C SER A 40 -11.44 10.31 -3.30
N MET A 41 -11.90 9.95 -2.11
CA MET A 41 -11.59 10.67 -0.87
C MET A 41 -10.12 10.51 -0.52
N VAL A 42 -9.53 11.58 0.03
CA VAL A 42 -8.13 11.64 0.42
C VAL A 42 -8.00 11.51 1.93
N ALA A 43 -7.27 10.49 2.37
CA ALA A 43 -6.94 10.31 3.79
C ALA A 43 -5.81 11.26 4.26
N ASP A 44 -4.86 11.59 3.37
CA ASP A 44 -3.72 12.47 3.64
C ASP A 44 -3.45 13.35 2.41
N HIS A 45 -3.62 14.66 2.60
CA HIS A 45 -3.48 15.66 1.54
C HIS A 45 -2.07 15.72 0.95
N ALA A 46 -1.03 15.59 1.77
CA ALA A 46 0.35 15.67 1.31
C ALA A 46 0.73 14.45 0.47
N ARG A 47 0.31 13.26 0.90
CA ARG A 47 0.51 12.01 0.15
C ARG A 47 -0.25 12.01 -1.16
N ALA A 48 -1.53 12.39 -1.17
CA ALA A 48 -2.33 12.43 -2.39
C ALA A 48 -1.78 13.43 -3.41
N ALA A 49 -1.44 14.66 -2.98
CA ALA A 49 -0.86 15.66 -3.87
C ALA A 49 0.52 15.24 -4.41
N TRP A 50 1.33 14.59 -3.59
CA TRP A 50 2.61 14.05 -4.03
C TRP A 50 2.45 12.90 -5.02
N SER A 51 1.53 11.95 -4.76
CA SER A 51 1.28 10.81 -5.64
C SER A 51 0.79 11.30 -7.00
N ALA A 52 -0.19 12.22 -7.01
CA ALA A 52 -0.66 12.87 -8.22
C ALA A 52 0.50 13.51 -9.00
N LYS A 53 1.32 14.34 -8.34
CA LYS A 53 2.47 14.99 -9.00
C LYS A 53 3.47 13.99 -9.60
N VAL A 54 3.75 12.88 -8.92
CA VAL A 54 4.64 11.83 -9.47
C VAL A 54 3.99 11.13 -10.66
N ARG A 55 2.71 10.73 -10.52
CA ARG A 55 1.96 10.05 -11.58
C ARG A 55 1.65 10.94 -12.78
N GLU A 56 1.82 12.26 -12.70
CA GLU A 56 1.68 13.16 -13.84
C GLU A 56 2.74 12.87 -14.92
N THR A 57 3.98 12.55 -14.54
CA THR A 57 5.10 12.37 -15.46
C THR A 57 5.80 11.01 -15.38
N LEU A 58 5.54 10.22 -14.34
CA LEU A 58 6.15 8.90 -14.19
C LEU A 58 5.79 7.99 -15.36
N PHE A 59 6.80 7.34 -15.92
CA PHE A 59 6.65 6.30 -16.92
C PHE A 59 7.35 5.04 -16.42
N ALA A 60 6.63 3.93 -16.42
CA ALA A 60 7.16 2.61 -16.12
C ALA A 60 6.71 1.67 -17.24
N ASP A 61 7.68 0.96 -17.84
CA ASP A 61 7.39 0.13 -19.00
C ASP A 61 6.46 -1.04 -18.65
N GLY A 62 5.52 -1.33 -19.54
CA GLY A 62 4.52 -2.38 -19.34
C GLY A 62 3.60 -2.16 -18.13
N ILE A 63 3.34 -0.90 -17.73
CA ILE A 63 2.39 -0.54 -16.67
C ILE A 63 1.46 0.59 -17.15
N ARG A 64 0.16 0.47 -16.87
CA ARG A 64 -0.82 1.56 -17.06
C ARG A 64 -1.02 2.30 -15.74
N LEU A 65 -0.47 3.50 -15.60
CA LEU A 65 -0.68 4.32 -14.40
C LEU A 65 -1.92 5.21 -14.58
N ALA A 66 -2.79 5.25 -13.57
CA ALA A 66 -3.83 6.28 -13.49
C ALA A 66 -3.16 7.66 -13.45
N ARG A 67 -3.59 8.57 -14.32
CA ARG A 67 -3.06 9.93 -14.41
C ARG A 67 -3.91 10.88 -13.57
N PRO A 68 -3.31 11.80 -12.81
CA PRO A 68 -4.08 12.78 -12.05
C PRO A 68 -4.86 13.71 -12.99
N VAL A 69 -6.05 14.11 -12.56
CA VAL A 69 -6.82 15.19 -13.18
C VAL A 69 -6.76 16.39 -12.25
N ARG A 70 -6.31 17.53 -12.78
CA ARG A 70 -6.28 18.78 -12.02
C ARG A 70 -7.67 19.41 -12.00
N SER A 71 -8.00 20.08 -10.91
CA SER A 71 -9.15 20.96 -10.87
C SER A 71 -8.98 22.13 -11.84
N THR A 72 -10.07 22.84 -12.12
CA THR A 72 -10.10 24.04 -12.99
C THR A 72 -9.17 25.16 -12.50
N ASP A 73 -8.82 25.17 -11.21
CA ASP A 73 -7.84 26.08 -10.60
C ASP A 73 -6.43 25.46 -10.41
N GLY A 74 -6.19 24.29 -11.00
CA GLY A 74 -4.86 23.65 -11.08
C GLY A 74 -4.45 22.81 -9.87
N ARG A 75 -5.30 22.66 -8.85
CA ARG A 75 -5.04 21.83 -7.65
C ARG A 75 -5.26 20.35 -7.92
N TYR A 76 -4.60 19.51 -7.12
CA TYR A 76 -4.80 18.05 -7.13
C TYR A 76 -5.86 17.57 -6.14
N VAL A 77 -6.11 18.36 -5.09
CA VAL A 77 -7.07 18.01 -4.03
C VAL A 77 -8.00 19.19 -3.80
N VAL A 78 -9.30 18.94 -3.86
CA VAL A 78 -10.35 19.93 -3.62
C VAL A 78 -11.33 19.35 -2.61
N ALA A 79 -11.53 20.05 -1.49
CA ALA A 79 -12.47 19.66 -0.43
C ALA A 79 -12.32 18.19 0.05
N GLY A 80 -11.09 17.68 0.11
CA GLY A 80 -10.80 16.30 0.53
C GLY A 80 -10.92 15.24 -0.57
N TRP A 81 -11.15 15.65 -1.82
CA TRP A 81 -11.26 14.75 -2.97
C TRP A 81 -10.11 14.95 -3.96
N ARG A 82 -9.69 13.85 -4.57
CA ARG A 82 -8.81 13.84 -5.75
C ARG A 82 -9.52 13.28 -6.95
N ALA A 83 -8.99 13.55 -8.14
CA ALA A 83 -9.48 13.04 -9.40
C ALA A 83 -8.35 12.36 -10.20
N ASP A 84 -8.63 11.19 -10.75
CA ASP A 84 -7.69 10.39 -11.53
C ASP A 84 -8.36 9.82 -12.79
N THR A 85 -7.62 9.61 -13.88
CA THR A 85 -8.16 8.95 -15.07
C THR A 85 -8.52 7.50 -14.75
N PHE A 86 -9.68 7.06 -15.19
CA PHE A 86 -10.12 5.68 -15.00
C PHE A 86 -9.18 4.70 -15.71
N VAL A 87 -8.77 3.67 -14.98
CA VAL A 87 -7.97 2.56 -15.46
C VAL A 87 -8.85 1.31 -15.42
N ALA A 88 -9.15 0.77 -16.60
CA ALA A 88 -9.97 -0.42 -16.71
C ALA A 88 -9.28 -1.65 -16.10
N GLY A 89 -10.08 -2.49 -15.47
CA GLY A 89 -9.68 -3.80 -14.97
C GLY A 89 -10.26 -4.12 -13.60
N THR A 90 -9.97 -5.32 -13.12
CA THR A 90 -10.32 -5.84 -11.79
C THR A 90 -9.11 -6.54 -11.17
N PRO A 91 -9.07 -6.71 -9.84
CA PRO A 91 -8.09 -7.60 -9.23
C PRO A 91 -8.25 -9.03 -9.77
N GLU A 92 -7.12 -9.70 -10.02
CA GLU A 92 -7.07 -11.08 -10.49
C GLU A 92 -5.93 -11.80 -9.73
N PRO A 93 -6.00 -13.14 -9.53
CA PRO A 93 -4.97 -13.92 -8.84
C PRO A 93 -3.70 -14.13 -9.67
N ARG A 94 -3.18 -13.06 -10.29
CA ARG A 94 -1.99 -13.03 -11.15
C ARG A 94 -0.77 -12.58 -10.34
N HIS A 95 -0.48 -13.28 -9.25
CA HIS A 95 0.46 -12.82 -8.21
C HIS A 95 1.88 -12.55 -8.74
N ASP A 96 2.41 -13.44 -9.57
CA ASP A 96 3.73 -13.26 -10.20
C ASP A 96 3.78 -12.01 -11.09
N GLU A 97 2.67 -11.64 -11.72
CA GLU A 97 2.59 -10.41 -12.53
C GLU A 97 2.52 -9.16 -11.67
N VAL A 98 1.91 -9.23 -10.49
CA VAL A 98 1.95 -8.13 -9.50
C VAL A 98 3.39 -7.94 -9.00
N VAL A 99 4.13 -9.02 -8.72
CA VAL A 99 5.54 -8.93 -8.33
C VAL A 99 6.40 -8.38 -9.49
N SER A 100 6.15 -8.83 -10.71
CA SER A 100 6.82 -8.30 -11.91
C SER A 100 6.56 -6.79 -12.11
N ALA A 101 5.31 -6.35 -11.90
CA ALA A 101 4.94 -4.94 -11.94
C ALA A 101 5.63 -4.13 -10.83
N ALA A 102 5.79 -4.73 -9.64
CA ALA A 102 6.54 -4.11 -8.54
C ALA A 102 7.97 -3.78 -8.96
N VAL A 103 8.68 -4.76 -9.55
CA VAL A 103 10.07 -4.60 -9.99
C VAL A 103 10.17 -3.46 -11.01
N ARG A 104 9.35 -3.47 -12.07
CA ARG A 104 9.37 -2.45 -13.13
C ARG A 104 9.01 -1.06 -12.60
N LEU A 105 8.02 -0.98 -11.71
CA LEU A 105 7.66 0.29 -11.08
C LEU A 105 8.83 0.84 -10.25
N HIS A 106 9.52 -0.01 -9.48
CA HIS A 106 10.60 0.44 -8.61
C HIS A 106 11.88 0.79 -9.35
N GLU A 107 12.14 0.18 -10.51
CA GLU A 107 13.17 0.66 -11.43
C GLU A 107 12.88 2.10 -11.89
N ALA A 108 11.64 2.41 -12.22
CA ALA A 108 11.23 3.75 -12.63
C ALA A 108 11.26 4.76 -11.46
N THR A 109 10.93 4.33 -10.25
CA THR A 109 10.91 5.21 -9.06
C THR A 109 12.27 5.39 -8.38
N ALA A 110 13.30 4.64 -8.76
CA ALA A 110 14.64 4.70 -8.16
C ALA A 110 15.30 6.08 -8.19
N LYS A 111 14.92 6.93 -9.14
CA LYS A 111 15.45 8.28 -9.31
C LYS A 111 14.71 9.34 -8.49
N LEU A 112 13.61 8.95 -7.84
CA LEU A 112 12.80 9.88 -7.07
C LEU A 112 13.39 10.10 -5.67
N GLU A 113 13.36 11.35 -5.24
CA GLU A 113 13.83 11.72 -3.91
C GLU A 113 12.85 11.28 -2.82
N ARG A 114 13.37 11.10 -1.60
CA ARG A 114 12.54 10.79 -0.43
C ARG A 114 11.60 11.97 -0.11
N PRO A 115 10.28 11.80 -0.17
CA PRO A 115 9.34 12.85 0.19
C PRO A 115 9.48 13.23 1.67
N ARG A 116 9.39 14.53 1.99
CA ARG A 116 9.58 15.04 3.36
C ARG A 116 8.59 14.44 4.37
N PHE A 117 7.35 14.17 3.98
CA PHE A 117 6.37 13.55 4.88
C PHE A 117 6.73 12.11 5.29
N LEU A 118 7.61 11.42 4.54
CA LEU A 118 8.11 10.09 4.94
C LEU A 118 9.21 10.13 6.01
N THR A 119 9.70 11.31 6.40
CA THR A 119 10.66 11.44 7.51
C THR A 119 9.97 11.73 8.84
N GLN A 120 8.71 12.16 8.81
CA GLN A 120 7.97 12.56 9.99
C GLN A 120 7.51 11.35 10.81
N PRO A 121 7.62 11.40 12.15
CA PRO A 121 6.99 10.40 13.02
C PRO A 121 5.48 10.57 13.07
N PRO A 122 4.73 9.50 13.41
CA PRO A 122 3.35 9.62 13.82
C PRO A 122 3.20 10.64 14.96
N VAL A 123 2.20 11.51 14.86
CA VAL A 123 1.91 12.53 15.88
C VAL A 123 0.48 12.34 16.38
N ALA A 124 0.25 12.55 17.69
CA ALA A 124 -1.11 12.49 18.24
C ALA A 124 -1.94 13.73 17.82
N PRO A 125 -3.26 13.60 17.56
CA PRO A 125 -4.05 12.37 17.59
C PRO A 125 -3.77 11.45 16.38
N TRP A 126 -3.82 10.14 16.60
CA TRP A 126 -3.57 9.13 15.57
C TRP A 126 -4.63 9.15 14.46
N SER A 127 -4.19 9.27 13.22
CA SER A 127 -4.99 9.00 12.03
C SER A 127 -4.82 7.55 11.54
N ASP A 128 -5.68 7.08 10.64
CA ASP A 128 -5.51 5.77 9.98
C ASP A 128 -4.16 5.70 9.23
N VAL A 129 -3.66 6.83 8.71
CA VAL A 129 -2.37 6.90 7.99
C VAL A 129 -1.18 6.69 8.95
N ASP A 130 -1.29 7.18 10.18
CA ASP A 130 -0.25 7.01 11.21
C ASP A 130 -0.01 5.53 11.57
N VAL A 131 -1.05 4.69 11.46
CA VAL A 131 -0.94 3.24 11.67
C VAL A 131 0.06 2.62 10.69
N PHE A 132 -0.03 2.97 9.41
CA PHE A 132 0.85 2.42 8.38
C PHE A 132 2.29 2.93 8.53
N ILE A 133 2.48 4.17 8.99
CA ILE A 133 3.81 4.72 9.32
C ILE A 133 4.41 3.98 10.53
N ALA A 134 3.61 3.73 11.57
CA ALA A 134 4.02 2.99 12.74
C ALA A 134 4.39 1.54 12.41
N ALA A 135 3.58 0.86 11.58
CA ALA A 135 3.84 -0.50 11.13
C ALA A 135 5.13 -0.61 10.30
N ASP A 136 5.37 0.36 9.40
CA ASP A 136 6.62 0.44 8.62
C ASP A 136 7.85 0.66 9.51
N ARG A 137 7.71 1.37 10.61
CA ARG A 137 8.80 1.52 11.59
C ARG A 137 9.02 0.23 12.37
N ALA A 138 7.96 -0.41 12.86
CA ALA A 138 8.03 -1.62 13.66
C ALA A 138 8.76 -2.77 12.94
N ALA A 139 8.58 -2.89 11.63
CA ALA A 139 9.28 -3.88 10.81
C ALA A 139 10.81 -3.68 10.76
N TRP A 140 11.30 -2.46 10.97
CA TRP A 140 12.70 -2.07 10.72
C TRP A 140 13.48 -1.64 11.96
N GLU A 141 12.82 -1.18 13.02
CA GLU A 141 13.48 -0.80 14.27
C GLU A 141 13.96 -2.01 15.09
N ASP A 142 14.99 -1.82 15.92
CA ASP A 142 15.61 -2.89 16.72
C ASP A 142 14.59 -3.59 17.63
N ARG A 143 13.74 -2.81 18.29
CA ARG A 143 12.65 -3.27 19.15
C ARG A 143 11.31 -2.87 18.54
N PRO A 144 10.59 -3.78 17.87
CA PRO A 144 9.32 -3.44 17.22
C PRO A 144 8.30 -2.85 18.19
N LEU A 145 7.53 -1.89 17.68
CA LEU A 145 6.49 -1.15 18.41
C LEU A 145 7.03 -0.33 19.60
N HIS A 146 8.35 -0.17 19.74
CA HIS A 146 8.94 0.62 20.82
C HIS A 146 8.78 2.13 20.58
N GLY A 147 8.88 2.56 19.31
CA GLY A 147 8.75 3.97 18.92
C GLY A 147 7.31 4.49 18.90
N LEU A 148 6.33 3.74 19.42
CA LEU A 148 4.94 4.18 19.46
C LEU A 148 4.76 5.32 20.47
N PRO A 149 4.17 6.48 20.08
CA PRO A 149 3.85 7.55 21.02
C PRO A 149 2.91 7.07 22.14
N GLN A 150 3.02 7.70 23.32
CA GLN A 150 2.09 7.45 24.42
C GLN A 150 0.65 7.72 23.97
N GLY A 151 -0.26 6.78 24.28
CA GLY A 151 -1.66 6.85 23.84
C GLY A 151 -1.93 6.30 22.44
N ALA A 152 -0.89 5.80 21.74
CA ALA A 152 -1.07 4.92 20.60
C ALA A 152 -2.02 3.79 20.98
N ARG A 153 -3.20 3.77 20.35
CA ARG A 153 -4.10 2.63 20.48
C ARG A 153 -3.47 1.50 19.68
N LEU A 154 -2.78 0.58 20.35
CA LEU A 154 -2.82 -0.82 19.92
C LEU A 154 -4.33 -1.10 19.79
N ALA A 155 -4.81 -1.52 18.61
CA ALA A 155 -6.23 -1.79 18.42
C ALA A 155 -6.71 -2.60 19.63
N PRO A 156 -7.74 -2.15 20.36
CA PRO A 156 -7.89 -2.43 21.78
C PRO A 156 -7.84 -3.92 22.06
N GLY A 157 -6.68 -4.40 22.53
CA GLY A 157 -6.43 -5.74 23.08
C GLY A 157 -7.13 -6.92 22.41
N SER A 158 -7.38 -6.90 21.09
CA SER A 158 -8.00 -8.06 20.44
C SER A 158 -7.03 -9.25 20.60
N ALA A 159 -7.57 -10.43 20.89
CA ALA A 159 -6.74 -11.61 21.13
C ALA A 159 -5.87 -11.93 19.91
N ASP A 160 -6.35 -11.65 18.70
CA ASP A 160 -5.64 -11.76 17.43
C ASP A 160 -4.58 -10.65 17.24
N GLY A 161 -4.84 -9.42 17.70
CA GLY A 161 -3.87 -8.34 17.72
C GLY A 161 -2.70 -8.64 18.65
N GLN A 162 -2.97 -9.18 19.85
CA GLN A 162 -1.93 -9.64 20.79
C GLN A 162 -1.09 -10.76 20.20
N LYS A 163 -1.70 -11.76 19.56
CA LYS A 163 -0.97 -12.81 18.84
C LYS A 163 -0.09 -12.25 17.71
N SER A 164 -0.53 -11.18 17.05
CA SER A 164 0.28 -10.50 16.03
C SER A 164 1.50 -9.84 16.66
N VAL A 165 1.35 -9.15 17.80
CA VAL A 165 2.46 -8.57 18.56
C VAL A 165 3.45 -9.64 19.03
N GLU A 166 2.96 -10.78 19.52
CA GLU A 166 3.78 -11.93 19.90
C GLU A 166 4.60 -12.46 18.72
N LEU A 167 3.96 -12.67 17.57
CA LEU A 167 4.65 -13.10 16.35
C LEU A 167 5.68 -12.08 15.88
N ILE A 168 5.37 -10.77 15.92
CA ILE A 168 6.33 -9.71 15.58
C ILE A 168 7.59 -9.84 16.44
N ASN A 169 7.45 -10.02 17.76
CA ASN A 169 8.59 -10.15 18.67
C ASN A 169 9.42 -11.41 18.40
N GLN A 170 8.78 -12.53 18.06
CA GLN A 170 9.48 -13.76 17.68
C GLN A 170 10.24 -13.58 16.35
N LEU A 171 9.62 -12.97 15.36
CA LEU A 171 10.21 -12.72 14.04
C LEU A 171 11.34 -11.69 14.10
N ALA A 172 11.26 -10.72 15.01
CA ALA A 172 12.29 -9.71 15.23
C ALA A 172 13.66 -10.32 15.58
N ALA A 173 13.66 -11.42 16.34
CA ALA A 173 14.87 -12.15 16.71
C ALA A 173 15.55 -12.88 15.53
N LEU A 174 14.84 -13.05 14.41
CA LEU A 174 15.36 -13.70 13.20
C LEU A 174 15.90 -12.70 12.16
N ARG A 175 15.79 -11.39 12.44
CA ARG A 175 16.31 -10.35 11.54
C ARG A 175 17.84 -10.37 11.53
N LYS A 176 18.39 -10.27 10.33
CA LYS A 176 19.80 -10.02 10.05
C LYS A 176 19.95 -8.60 9.49
N PRO A 177 21.09 -7.92 9.68
CA PRO A 177 21.36 -6.63 9.04
C PRO A 177 21.22 -6.73 7.53
N THR A 178 20.71 -5.67 6.90
CA THR A 178 20.49 -5.58 5.44
C THR A 178 21.29 -4.42 4.86
N ARG A 179 21.81 -4.58 3.63
CA ARG A 179 22.64 -3.59 2.94
C ARG A 179 21.98 -3.02 1.68
N SER A 180 20.87 -3.58 1.23
CA SER A 180 20.16 -3.08 0.05
C SER A 180 19.78 -1.60 0.23
N PRO A 181 20.02 -0.75 -0.78
CA PRO A 181 19.73 0.68 -0.67
C PRO A 181 18.23 0.91 -0.58
N SER A 182 17.83 1.85 0.27
CA SER A 182 16.44 2.31 0.31
C SER A 182 16.18 3.33 -0.79
N GLN A 183 15.02 3.21 -1.42
CA GLN A 183 14.53 4.10 -2.47
C GLN A 183 13.02 4.31 -2.29
N LEU A 184 12.40 5.09 -3.18
CA LEU A 184 10.96 5.20 -3.22
C LEU A 184 10.35 3.91 -3.75
N VAL A 185 9.47 3.28 -2.98
CA VAL A 185 8.74 2.08 -3.35
C VAL A 185 7.25 2.22 -3.08
N HIS A 186 6.43 1.46 -3.79
CA HIS A 186 5.00 1.35 -3.55
C HIS A 186 4.70 0.16 -2.62
N GLY A 187 4.13 0.43 -1.44
CA GLY A 187 3.90 -0.59 -0.41
C GLY A 187 2.50 -1.22 -0.37
N ASP A 188 1.68 -1.07 -1.41
CA ASP A 188 0.32 -1.61 -1.42
C ASP A 188 -0.15 -2.07 -2.82
N LEU A 189 0.78 -2.64 -3.59
CA LEU A 189 0.51 -3.06 -4.98
C LEU A 189 -0.60 -4.10 -5.10
N TYR A 190 -0.76 -4.98 -4.11
CA TYR A 190 -1.81 -6.00 -4.12
C TYR A 190 -3.22 -5.39 -4.07
N GLY A 191 -3.37 -4.21 -3.45
CA GLY A 191 -4.62 -3.47 -3.37
C GLY A 191 -4.89 -2.52 -4.55
N THR A 192 -3.86 -2.15 -5.31
CA THR A 192 -3.95 -1.09 -6.33
C THR A 192 -3.77 -1.58 -7.78
N VAL A 193 -3.39 -2.85 -7.97
CA VAL A 193 -3.19 -3.42 -9.31
C VAL A 193 -4.49 -4.00 -9.89
N LEU A 194 -4.79 -3.65 -11.15
CA LEU A 194 -5.95 -4.08 -11.92
C LEU A 194 -5.54 -4.73 -13.23
N PHE A 195 -6.20 -5.82 -13.58
CA PHE A 195 -5.99 -6.56 -14.82
C PHE A 195 -7.19 -6.41 -15.75
N ALA A 196 -6.92 -6.28 -17.05
CA ALA A 196 -7.93 -6.14 -18.10
C ALA A 196 -7.54 -7.01 -19.29
N GLY A 197 -7.90 -8.30 -19.22
CA GLY A 197 -7.51 -9.29 -20.22
C GLY A 197 -5.99 -9.36 -20.39
N THR A 198 -5.53 -9.19 -21.62
CA THR A 198 -4.09 -9.24 -21.98
C THR A 198 -3.40 -7.88 -21.92
N ALA A 199 -4.09 -6.82 -21.48
CA ALA A 199 -3.47 -5.51 -21.30
C ALA A 199 -2.42 -5.55 -20.18
N ALA A 200 -1.46 -4.62 -20.23
CA ALA A 200 -0.52 -4.40 -19.14
C ALA A 200 -1.25 -4.17 -17.79
N PRO A 201 -0.65 -4.55 -16.64
CA PRO A 201 -1.22 -4.27 -15.32
C PRO A 201 -1.48 -2.77 -15.15
N GLY A 202 -2.66 -2.43 -14.63
CA GLY A 202 -3.05 -1.08 -14.29
C GLY A 202 -2.79 -0.79 -12.81
N ILE A 203 -2.30 0.39 -12.47
CA ILE A 203 -2.09 0.82 -11.08
C ILE A 203 -2.91 2.09 -10.85
N THR A 204 -3.79 2.04 -9.85
CA THR A 204 -4.72 3.13 -9.52
C THR A 204 -4.06 4.26 -8.74
N ASP A 205 -3.07 3.96 -7.89
CA ASP A 205 -2.34 4.97 -7.11
C ASP A 205 -0.94 4.50 -6.68
N ILE A 206 -0.13 5.42 -6.13
CA ILE A 206 1.16 5.10 -5.51
C ILE A 206 1.08 5.41 -4.01
N THR A 207 1.21 4.35 -3.19
CA THR A 207 1.35 4.45 -1.72
C THR A 207 2.84 4.41 -1.34
N PRO A 208 3.47 5.56 -1.04
CA PRO A 208 4.93 5.65 -0.98
C PRO A 208 5.53 5.20 0.35
N TYR A 209 6.65 4.48 0.25
CA TYR A 209 7.56 4.11 1.34
C TYR A 209 9.01 4.34 0.91
N TRP A 210 9.93 4.41 1.89
CA TRP A 210 11.36 4.56 1.63
C TRP A 210 12.12 3.32 2.09
N ARG A 211 12.19 2.29 1.24
CA ARG A 211 12.70 0.95 1.56
C ARG A 211 13.38 0.30 0.34
N PRO A 212 14.10 -0.82 0.50
CA PRO A 212 14.61 -1.58 -0.65
C PRO A 212 13.47 -2.02 -1.58
N ALA A 213 13.70 -2.03 -2.89
CA ALA A 213 12.69 -2.45 -3.87
C ALA A 213 12.17 -3.87 -3.62
N SER A 214 13.07 -4.80 -3.26
CA SER A 214 12.69 -6.17 -2.92
C SER A 214 11.79 -6.28 -1.68
N TRP A 215 11.77 -5.29 -0.78
CA TRP A 215 10.79 -5.26 0.31
C TRP A 215 9.37 -5.09 -0.21
N ALA A 216 9.15 -4.22 -1.19
CA ALA A 216 7.81 -3.99 -1.72
C ALA A 216 7.31 -5.20 -2.54
N ALA A 217 8.19 -5.89 -3.27
CA ALA A 217 7.88 -7.22 -3.81
C ALA A 217 7.53 -8.23 -2.69
N GLY A 218 8.25 -8.18 -1.57
CA GLY A 218 7.95 -8.99 -0.39
C GLY A 218 6.56 -8.72 0.20
N VAL A 219 6.11 -7.46 0.21
CA VAL A 219 4.74 -7.10 0.63
C VAL A 219 3.71 -7.76 -0.27
N VAL A 220 3.90 -7.71 -1.59
CA VAL A 220 3.02 -8.41 -2.55
C VAL A 220 2.92 -9.90 -2.25
N VAL A 221 4.05 -10.57 -2.02
CA VAL A 221 4.08 -12.01 -1.73
C VAL A 221 3.41 -12.33 -0.39
N VAL A 222 3.65 -11.53 0.64
CA VAL A 222 3.00 -11.69 1.95
C VAL A 222 1.48 -11.55 1.82
N ASP A 223 0.99 -10.56 1.08
CA ASP A 223 -0.45 -10.33 0.87
C ASP A 223 -1.08 -11.48 0.07
N ALA A 224 -0.40 -11.92 -0.98
CA ALA A 224 -0.84 -13.02 -1.82
C ALA A 224 -0.95 -14.34 -1.03
N LEU A 225 0.02 -14.64 -0.16
CA LEU A 225 -0.01 -15.83 0.70
C LEU A 225 -1.03 -15.72 1.83
N ALA A 226 -1.20 -14.54 2.41
CA ALA A 226 -2.09 -14.34 3.55
C ALA A 226 -3.56 -14.29 3.15
N TRP A 227 -3.87 -13.65 2.02
CA TRP A 227 -5.25 -13.30 1.64
C TRP A 227 -5.57 -13.55 0.16
N GLY A 228 -4.57 -13.91 -0.65
CA GLY A 228 -4.69 -14.06 -2.09
C GLY A 228 -4.77 -15.49 -2.61
N GLU A 229 -4.78 -16.49 -1.72
CA GLU A 229 -4.77 -17.91 -2.07
C GLU A 229 -3.56 -18.36 -2.91
N ALA A 230 -2.45 -17.61 -2.86
CA ALA A 230 -1.23 -17.97 -3.56
C ALA A 230 -0.62 -19.27 -3.05
N ASP A 231 0.01 -20.02 -3.96
CA ASP A 231 0.79 -21.21 -3.62
C ASP A 231 2.10 -20.84 -2.91
N ASP A 232 2.60 -21.75 -2.07
CA ASP A 232 3.83 -21.55 -1.28
C ASP A 232 5.07 -21.39 -2.17
N GLY A 233 5.03 -21.93 -3.38
CA GLY A 233 6.10 -21.79 -4.37
C GLY A 233 6.34 -20.35 -4.83
N LEU A 234 5.40 -19.43 -4.56
CA LEU A 234 5.58 -18.00 -4.85
C LEU A 234 6.79 -17.42 -4.11
N VAL A 235 7.12 -17.93 -2.92
CA VAL A 235 8.33 -17.52 -2.18
C VAL A 235 9.59 -17.86 -2.98
N GLU A 236 9.65 -19.08 -3.54
CA GLU A 236 10.86 -19.57 -4.20
C GLU A 236 11.05 -19.02 -5.61
N ARG A 237 9.96 -18.75 -6.34
CA ARG A 237 10.02 -18.14 -7.68
C ARG A 237 10.76 -16.80 -7.69
N TRP A 238 10.71 -16.07 -6.58
CA TRP A 238 11.31 -14.73 -6.43
C TRP A 238 12.54 -14.69 -5.52
N ASN A 239 13.08 -15.86 -5.15
CA ASN A 239 14.29 -15.98 -4.32
C ASN A 239 15.54 -15.25 -4.86
N PRO A 240 15.73 -15.05 -6.17
CA PRO A 240 16.85 -14.24 -6.69
C PRO A 240 16.81 -12.75 -6.31
N LEU A 241 15.70 -12.23 -5.76
CA LEU A 241 15.62 -10.83 -5.35
C LEU A 241 16.62 -10.50 -4.21
N PRO A 242 17.18 -9.28 -4.15
CA PRO A 242 18.17 -8.92 -3.15
C PRO A 242 17.66 -9.08 -1.70
N GLU A 243 18.44 -9.80 -0.89
CA GLU A 243 18.17 -10.05 0.53
C GLU A 243 16.76 -10.60 0.79
N TRP A 244 16.25 -11.43 -0.14
CA TRP A 244 14.84 -11.81 -0.22
C TRP A 244 14.21 -12.32 1.07
N SER A 245 14.83 -13.28 1.74
CA SER A 245 14.29 -13.82 3.00
C SER A 245 14.16 -12.76 4.10
N GLN A 246 15.10 -11.81 4.15
CA GLN A 246 15.07 -10.68 5.07
C GLN A 246 14.06 -9.60 4.66
N MET A 247 13.74 -9.49 3.38
CA MET A 247 12.68 -8.62 2.85
C MET A 247 11.29 -9.18 3.16
N LEU A 248 11.08 -10.48 2.94
CA LEU A 248 9.85 -11.19 3.31
C LEU A 248 9.57 -11.10 4.81
N LEU A 249 10.60 -11.32 5.64
CA LEU A 249 10.48 -11.18 7.09
C LEU A 249 9.97 -9.79 7.50
N ARG A 250 10.54 -8.73 6.92
CA ARG A 250 10.14 -7.35 7.22
C ARG A 250 8.78 -6.98 6.63
N ALA A 251 8.44 -7.49 5.46
CA ALA A 251 7.11 -7.32 4.87
C ALA A 251 6.02 -7.98 5.73
N LEU A 252 6.29 -9.18 6.24
CA LEU A 252 5.39 -9.88 7.15
C LEU A 252 5.24 -9.14 8.48
N MET A 253 6.34 -8.68 9.08
CA MET A 253 6.29 -7.87 10.29
C MET A 253 5.50 -6.57 10.08
N PHE A 254 5.61 -5.94 8.91
CA PHE A 254 4.81 -4.78 8.54
C PHE A 254 3.31 -5.12 8.54
N ARG A 255 2.88 -6.18 7.84
CA ARG A 255 1.45 -6.56 7.81
C ARG A 255 0.91 -7.03 9.15
N LEU A 256 1.71 -7.73 9.96
CA LEU A 256 1.35 -8.06 11.35
C LEU A 256 1.19 -6.81 12.21
N ALA A 257 2.04 -5.80 12.03
CA ALA A 257 1.93 -4.54 12.76
C ALA A 257 0.71 -3.73 12.31
N VAL A 258 0.41 -3.69 10.99
CA VAL A 258 -0.86 -3.14 10.50
C VAL A 258 -2.04 -3.87 11.15
N HIS A 259 -2.03 -5.20 11.17
CA HIS A 259 -3.08 -6.00 11.79
C HIS A 259 -3.27 -5.70 13.28
N ALA A 260 -2.19 -5.51 14.03
CA ALA A 260 -2.23 -5.20 15.46
C ALA A 260 -2.69 -3.76 15.77
N LEU A 261 -2.47 -2.82 14.85
CA LEU A 261 -2.65 -1.39 15.10
C LEU A 261 -3.91 -0.82 14.44
N HIS A 262 -4.35 -1.38 13.32
CA HIS A 262 -5.36 -0.74 12.48
C HIS A 262 -6.78 -1.02 13.02
N PRO A 263 -7.62 0.01 13.25
CA PRO A 263 -8.93 -0.16 13.88
C PRO A 263 -9.93 -0.97 13.03
N ARG A 264 -9.70 -1.05 11.71
CA ARG A 264 -10.51 -1.87 10.79
C ARG A 264 -10.00 -3.31 10.62
N SER A 265 -8.93 -3.70 11.33
CA SER A 265 -8.45 -5.09 11.27
C SER A 265 -9.44 -6.04 11.92
N THR A 266 -9.56 -7.25 11.37
CA THR A 266 -10.53 -8.26 11.78
C THR A 266 -9.82 -9.54 12.15
N ALA A 267 -10.39 -10.30 13.09
CA ALA A 267 -9.82 -11.58 13.52
C ALA A 267 -9.65 -12.60 12.37
N SER A 268 -10.45 -12.49 11.30
CA SER A 268 -10.34 -13.33 10.09
C SER A 268 -9.09 -13.05 9.25
N ALA A 269 -8.43 -11.90 9.41
CA ALA A 269 -7.20 -11.60 8.69
C ALA A 269 -5.96 -12.30 9.28
N PHE A 270 -5.99 -12.64 10.57
CA PHE A 270 -4.85 -13.22 11.29
C PHE A 270 -4.42 -14.63 10.82
N PRO A 271 -5.31 -15.60 10.57
CA PRO A 271 -4.90 -16.96 10.19
C PRO A 271 -3.98 -17.01 8.96
N GLY A 272 -4.26 -16.19 7.96
CA GLY A 272 -3.41 -16.03 6.78
C GLY A 272 -2.00 -15.54 7.14
N LEU A 273 -1.90 -14.49 7.95
CA LEU A 273 -0.60 -13.97 8.42
C LEU A 273 0.17 -14.99 9.25
N ALA A 274 -0.51 -15.76 10.12
CA ALA A 274 0.11 -16.81 10.93
C ALA A 274 0.66 -17.96 10.05
N ARG A 275 -0.09 -18.37 9.03
CA ARG A 275 0.38 -19.35 8.02
C ARG A 275 1.60 -18.82 7.28
N THR A 276 1.54 -17.58 6.78
CA THR A 276 2.66 -16.93 6.10
C THR A 276 3.90 -16.84 6.99
N ALA A 277 3.74 -16.62 8.30
CA ALA A 277 4.85 -16.64 9.25
C ALA A 277 5.57 -17.99 9.34
N ALA A 278 4.85 -19.11 9.23
CA ALA A 278 5.48 -20.43 9.17
C ALA A 278 6.33 -20.58 7.90
N LEU A 279 5.82 -20.17 6.74
CA LEU A 279 6.53 -20.24 5.46
C LEU A 279 7.77 -19.35 5.42
N VAL A 280 7.62 -18.09 5.84
CA VAL A 280 8.75 -17.15 5.87
C VAL A 280 9.85 -17.66 6.79
N ARG A 281 9.53 -18.34 7.91
CA ARG A 281 10.54 -18.95 8.78
C ARG A 281 11.32 -20.09 8.13
N LEU A 282 10.71 -20.84 7.21
CA LEU A 282 11.38 -21.91 6.47
C LEU A 282 12.39 -21.35 5.45
N ALA A 283 12.22 -20.10 5.01
CA ALA A 283 13.07 -19.45 4.01
C ALA A 283 14.27 -18.66 4.59
N LEU A 284 14.50 -18.66 5.92
CA LEU A 284 15.47 -17.77 6.62
C LEU A 284 16.90 -18.32 6.81
#